data_AF-A0AA96TJ96-F1
#
_entry.id   AF-A0AA96TJ96-F1
#
_cell.length_a   1.000
_cell.length_b   1.000
_cell.length_c   1.000
_cell.angle_alpha   90.00
_cell.angle_beta   90.00
_cell.angle_gamma   90.00
#
_symmetry.space_group_name_H-M   'P 1'
#
loop_
_entity.id
_entity.type
_entity.pdbx_description
1 polymer ?
#
loop_
_entity_poly.entity_id
_entity_poly.type
_entity_poly.pdbx_seq_one_letter_code
_entity_poly.pdbx_strand_id
1 'polypeptide(L)'
;MNTRKQGVRRQRRVRGGAETRINIRTTVVVRAALTARAAVAGLSVPLYLIECGLREPDGWSLHQQRHWVAEWEAAAVKLFRSGSALNQLARQANSGYVVGQRQLEAALDYHQRVLDELRQSLDAVDPHRRGER
;
A
#
# COMPACT_ATOMS: atom_id res chain seq x y z
N MET A 1 -28.23 46.19 20.51
CA MET A 1 -28.40 44.96 21.33
C MET A 1 -27.74 43.79 20.61
N ASN A 2 -26.83 43.11 21.31
CA ASN A 2 -26.00 42.00 20.84
C ASN A 2 -26.77 40.66 20.93
N THR A 3 -26.51 39.71 20.03
CA THR A 3 -26.08 38.35 20.41
C THR A 3 -25.58 37.56 19.19
N ARG A 4 -24.38 36.99 19.34
CA ARG A 4 -23.64 36.18 18.35
C ARG A 4 -24.09 34.71 18.43
N LYS A 5 -24.18 34.02 17.28
CA LYS A 5 -24.08 32.55 17.20
C LYS A 5 -22.70 32.19 16.64
N GLN A 6 -21.89 31.49 17.44
CA GLN A 6 -20.77 30.64 16.98
C GLN A 6 -21.37 29.63 15.98
N GLY A 7 -20.85 29.27 14.81
CA GLY A 7 -19.49 29.18 14.30
C GLY A 7 -19.37 27.78 13.68
N VAL A 8 -19.18 27.63 12.36
CA VAL A 8 -18.60 26.41 11.77
C VAL A 8 -17.53 26.87 10.80
N ARG A 9 -16.27 26.70 11.21
CA ARG A 9 -15.10 26.96 10.39
C ARG A 9 -15.21 26.08 9.15
N ARG A 10 -15.48 26.69 7.99
CA ARG A 10 -15.60 25.97 6.71
C ARG A 10 -14.31 25.16 6.52
N GLN A 11 -14.43 23.83 6.47
CA GLN A 11 -13.29 22.96 6.22
C GLN A 11 -12.63 23.40 4.92
N ARG A 12 -11.33 23.67 4.99
CA ARG A 12 -10.52 24.02 3.83
C ARG A 12 -10.54 22.83 2.87
N ARG A 13 -10.96 23.06 1.62
CA ARG A 13 -10.89 22.02 0.58
C ARG A 13 -9.42 21.70 0.34
N VAL A 14 -9.01 20.53 0.80
CA VAL A 14 -7.73 19.93 0.44
C VAL A 14 -7.94 19.23 -0.89
N ARG A 15 -7.02 19.43 -1.84
CA ARG A 15 -7.04 18.74 -3.14
C ARG A 15 -6.75 17.26 -2.88
N GLY A 16 -7.77 16.39 -3.00
CA GLY A 16 -7.61 14.96 -2.71
C GLY A 16 -8.92 14.16 -2.61
N GLY A 17 -9.99 14.57 -3.29
CA GLY A 17 -11.27 13.83 -3.31
C GLY A 17 -11.60 13.32 -4.71
N ALA A 18 -12.49 12.33 -4.80
CA ALA A 18 -12.99 11.83 -6.09
C ALA A 18 -13.68 12.96 -6.87
N GLU A 19 -13.29 13.13 -8.13
CA GLU A 19 -13.67 14.28 -8.97
C GLU A 19 -15.11 14.20 -9.47
N THR A 20 -15.65 12.99 -9.56
CA THR A 20 -16.99 12.71 -10.06
C THR A 20 -17.90 12.19 -8.94
N ARG A 21 -19.20 12.40 -9.12
CA ARG A 21 -20.20 12.02 -8.13
C ARG A 21 -21.36 11.31 -8.82
N ILE A 22 -21.73 10.16 -8.28
CA ILE A 22 -22.96 9.47 -8.65
C ILE A 22 -24.02 9.79 -7.61
N ASN A 23 -25.16 10.32 -8.05
CA ASN A 23 -26.31 10.54 -7.17
C ASN A 23 -27.30 9.39 -7.36
N ILE A 24 -27.31 8.48 -6.40
CA ILE A 24 -28.22 7.33 -6.42
C ILE A 24 -29.44 7.68 -5.58
N ARG A 25 -30.62 7.71 -6.21
CA ARG A 25 -31.89 7.76 -5.48
C ARG A 25 -32.31 6.34 -5.13
N THR A 26 -32.75 6.15 -3.90
CA THR A 26 -33.16 4.85 -3.40
C THR A 26 -34.25 5.01 -2.34
N THR A 27 -34.89 3.91 -1.94
CA THR A 27 -35.93 3.93 -0.91
C THR A 27 -35.31 3.98 0.48
N VAL A 28 -36.12 4.38 1.47
CA VAL A 28 -35.69 4.42 2.88
C VAL A 28 -35.22 3.04 3.36
N VAL A 29 -35.93 1.98 2.93
CA VAL A 29 -35.62 0.59 3.29
C VAL A 29 -34.27 0.14 2.69
N VAL A 30 -34.03 0.39 1.41
CA VAL A 30 -32.76 0.03 0.75
C VAL A 30 -31.60 0.86 1.29
N ARG A 31 -31.81 2.15 1.56
CA ARG A 31 -30.80 2.99 2.21
C ARG A 31 -30.44 2.47 3.59
N ALA A 32 -31.42 2.07 4.40
CA ALA A 32 -31.18 1.49 5.72
C ALA A 32 -30.34 0.20 5.61
N ALA A 33 -30.67 -0.68 4.65
CA ALA A 33 -29.91 -1.91 4.43
C ALA A 33 -28.48 -1.67 3.93
N LEU A 34 -28.27 -0.76 2.97
CA LEU A 34 -26.93 -0.42 2.48
C LEU A 34 -26.08 0.28 3.53
N THR A 35 -26.69 1.12 4.35
CA THR A 35 -26.02 1.76 5.48
C THR A 35 -25.56 0.71 6.49
N ALA A 36 -26.44 -0.25 6.83
CA ALA A 36 -26.08 -1.35 7.72
C ALA A 36 -24.93 -2.21 7.15
N ARG A 37 -24.97 -2.58 5.85
CA ARG A 37 -23.93 -3.43 5.25
C ARG A 37 -22.59 -2.71 5.00
N ALA A 38 -22.63 -1.43 4.64
CA ALA A 38 -21.43 -0.61 4.52
C ALA A 38 -20.72 -0.41 5.85
N ALA A 39 -21.51 -0.15 6.90
CA ALA A 39 -21.01 -0.10 8.26
C ALA A 39 -20.33 -1.42 8.66
N VAL A 40 -20.92 -2.57 8.29
CA VAL A 40 -20.32 -3.89 8.52
C VAL A 40 -18.98 -4.08 7.78
N ALA A 41 -18.82 -3.54 6.56
CA ALA A 41 -17.54 -3.57 5.85
C ALA A 41 -16.54 -2.47 6.27
N GLY A 42 -16.91 -1.62 7.24
CA GLY A 42 -16.06 -0.52 7.73
C GLY A 42 -15.84 0.61 6.73
N LEU A 43 -16.65 0.68 5.67
CA LEU A 43 -16.51 1.66 4.61
C LEU A 43 -17.65 2.68 4.70
N SER A 44 -17.38 3.91 4.25
CA SER A 44 -18.49 4.84 4.00
C SER A 44 -19.45 4.19 3.00
N VAL A 45 -20.77 4.43 3.11
CA VAL A 45 -21.75 3.86 2.16
C VAL A 45 -21.32 4.05 0.69
N PRO A 46 -20.79 5.20 0.26
CA PRO A 46 -20.23 5.34 -1.07
C PRO A 46 -19.05 4.39 -1.35
N LEU A 47 -18.05 4.31 -0.47
CA LEU A 47 -16.89 3.45 -0.66
C LEU A 47 -17.24 1.96 -0.58
N TYR A 48 -18.22 1.58 0.25
CA TYR A 48 -18.74 0.23 0.32
C TYR A 48 -19.41 -0.21 -0.96
N LEU A 49 -20.25 0.66 -1.53
CA LEU A 49 -20.90 0.39 -2.81
C LEU A 49 -19.88 0.29 -3.94
N ILE A 50 -18.87 1.15 -3.91
CA ILE A 50 -17.75 1.11 -4.86
C ILE A 50 -17.00 -0.22 -4.67
N GLU A 51 -16.54 -0.57 -3.47
CA GLU A 51 -15.75 -1.79 -3.25
C GLU A 51 -16.57 -3.06 -3.47
N CYS A 52 -17.84 -3.14 -3.05
CA CYS A 52 -18.68 -4.31 -3.28
C CYS A 52 -19.12 -4.45 -4.73
N GLY A 53 -19.33 -3.33 -5.42
CA GLY A 53 -19.53 -3.34 -6.86
C GLY A 53 -18.26 -3.69 -7.63
N LEU A 54 -17.09 -3.66 -6.98
CA LEU A 54 -15.78 -3.92 -7.57
C LEU A 54 -15.08 -5.13 -6.96
N ARG A 55 -15.77 -5.95 -6.14
CA ARG A 55 -15.18 -7.12 -5.47
C ARG A 55 -15.29 -8.35 -6.36
N GLU A 56 -14.18 -9.05 -6.54
CA GLU A 56 -14.15 -10.32 -7.27
C GLU A 56 -14.43 -11.52 -6.33
N PRO A 57 -14.94 -12.67 -6.84
CA PRO A 57 -15.47 -13.74 -5.99
C PRO A 57 -14.45 -14.46 -5.09
N ASP A 58 -13.16 -14.47 -5.45
CA ASP A 58 -12.12 -15.28 -4.78
C ASP A 58 -10.92 -14.43 -4.29
N GLY A 59 -11.02 -13.10 -4.28
CA GLY A 59 -9.83 -12.23 -4.38
C GLY A 59 -9.80 -10.95 -3.53
N TRP A 60 -8.66 -10.26 -3.64
CA TRP A 60 -8.42 -8.95 -3.01
C TRP A 60 -9.32 -7.88 -3.60
N SER A 61 -9.69 -6.90 -2.77
CA SER A 61 -10.30 -5.66 -3.26
C SER A 61 -9.31 -4.87 -4.12
N LEU A 62 -9.78 -4.11 -5.10
CA LEU A 62 -8.93 -3.38 -6.05
C LEU A 62 -7.96 -2.40 -5.35
N HIS A 63 -8.37 -1.83 -4.21
CA HIS A 63 -7.52 -0.99 -3.39
C HIS A 63 -6.34 -1.78 -2.80
N GLN A 64 -6.60 -3.01 -2.34
CA GLN A 64 -5.60 -3.90 -1.76
C GLN A 64 -4.63 -4.43 -2.82
N GLN A 65 -5.14 -4.78 -4.01
CA GLN A 65 -4.30 -5.17 -5.14
C GLN A 65 -3.30 -4.05 -5.49
N ARG A 66 -3.78 -2.80 -5.57
CA ARG A 66 -2.95 -1.63 -5.89
C ARG A 66 -1.90 -1.34 -4.83
N HIS A 67 -2.27 -1.46 -3.56
CA HIS A 67 -1.32 -1.32 -2.47
C HIS A 67 -0.18 -2.34 -2.60
N TRP A 68 -0.51 -3.62 -2.78
CA TRP A 68 0.49 -4.68 -2.84
C TRP A 68 1.37 -4.64 -4.08
N VAL A 69 0.85 -4.26 -5.25
CA VAL A 69 1.66 -4.05 -6.47
C VAL A 69 2.70 -2.94 -6.24
N ALA A 70 2.30 -1.82 -5.63
CA ALA A 70 3.22 -0.72 -5.35
C ALA A 70 4.35 -1.15 -4.39
N GLU A 71 4.00 -1.92 -3.35
CA GLU A 71 4.99 -2.46 -2.40
C GLU A 71 5.95 -3.45 -3.08
N TRP A 72 5.45 -4.32 -3.97
CA TRP A 72 6.29 -5.27 -4.69
C TRP A 72 7.22 -4.61 -5.70
N GLU A 73 6.76 -3.61 -6.45
CA GLU A 73 7.61 -2.82 -7.35
C GLU A 73 8.73 -2.10 -6.60
N ALA A 74 8.39 -1.48 -5.46
CA ALA A 74 9.37 -0.83 -4.60
C ALA A 74 10.43 -1.83 -4.10
N ALA A 75 10.01 -3.03 -3.68
CA ALA A 75 10.92 -4.09 -3.27
C ALA A 75 11.81 -4.58 -4.43
N ALA A 76 11.25 -4.79 -5.62
CA ALA A 76 11.99 -5.22 -6.81
C ALA A 76 13.08 -4.21 -7.22
N VAL A 77 12.78 -2.91 -7.18
CA VAL A 77 13.75 -1.85 -7.45
C VAL A 77 14.91 -1.88 -6.46
N LYS A 78 14.62 -2.03 -5.15
CA LYS A 78 15.66 -2.12 -4.11
C LYS A 78 16.53 -3.37 -4.31
N LEU A 79 15.92 -4.51 -4.64
CA LEU A 79 16.65 -5.76 -4.92
C LEU A 79 17.59 -5.59 -6.12
N PHE A 80 17.08 -5.06 -7.23
CA PHE A 80 17.88 -4.81 -8.41
C PHE A 80 19.08 -3.88 -8.13
N ARG A 81 18.86 -2.81 -7.38
CA ARG A 81 19.94 -1.89 -6.98
C ARG A 81 20.99 -2.59 -6.11
N SER A 82 20.55 -3.35 -5.11
CA SER A 82 21.48 -4.09 -4.24
C SER A 82 22.28 -5.14 -5.01
N GLY A 83 21.65 -5.90 -5.91
CA GLY A 83 22.32 -6.89 -6.75
C GLY A 83 23.29 -6.26 -7.75
N SER A 84 22.93 -5.12 -8.35
CA SER A 84 23.82 -4.36 -9.23
C SER A 84 25.07 -3.89 -8.50
N ALA A 85 24.92 -3.38 -7.27
CA ALA A 85 26.06 -2.99 -6.44
C ALA A 85 27.00 -4.16 -6.15
N LEU A 86 26.45 -5.32 -5.75
CA LEU A 86 27.25 -6.54 -5.51
C LEU A 86 27.95 -7.02 -6.78
N ASN A 87 27.27 -7.01 -7.93
CA ASN A 87 27.85 -7.41 -9.20
C ASN A 87 28.97 -6.47 -9.67
N GLN A 88 28.87 -5.17 -9.38
CA GLN A 88 29.95 -4.21 -9.65
C GLN A 88 31.19 -4.51 -8.78
N LEU A 89 31.01 -4.80 -7.50
CA LEU A 89 32.11 -5.19 -6.61
C LEU A 89 32.76 -6.49 -7.09
N ALA A 90 31.97 -7.48 -7.50
CA ALA A 90 32.48 -8.73 -8.05
C ALA A 90 33.31 -8.51 -9.31
N ARG A 91 32.85 -7.64 -10.22
CA ARG A 91 33.61 -7.28 -11.44
C ARG A 91 34.93 -6.58 -11.13
N GLN A 92 34.94 -5.68 -10.14
CA GLN A 92 36.17 -5.00 -9.70
C GLN A 92 37.16 -5.99 -9.09
N ALA A 93 36.69 -6.88 -8.22
CA ALA A 93 37.53 -7.94 -7.65
C ALA A 93 38.11 -8.84 -8.75
N ASN A 94 37.28 -9.25 -9.72
CA ASN A 94 37.70 -10.12 -10.82
C ASN A 94 38.68 -9.45 -11.80
N SER A 95 38.67 -8.12 -11.91
CA SER A 95 39.65 -7.38 -12.72
C SER A 95 40.95 -7.07 -11.97
N GLY A 96 41.11 -7.58 -10.75
CA GLY A 96 42.32 -7.42 -9.94
C GLY A 96 42.34 -6.15 -9.08
N TYR A 97 41.25 -5.38 -9.02
CA TYR A 97 41.14 -4.26 -8.09
C TYR A 97 40.90 -4.78 -6.67
N VAL A 98 41.57 -4.14 -5.69
CA VAL A 98 41.32 -4.41 -4.27
C VAL A 98 40.02 -3.73 -3.86
N VAL A 99 38.98 -4.54 -3.64
CA VAL A 99 37.72 -4.07 -3.07
C VAL A 99 37.91 -3.82 -1.58
N GLY A 100 37.64 -2.59 -1.13
CA GLY A 100 37.79 -2.22 0.27
C GLY A 100 36.76 -2.95 1.16
N GLN A 101 37.20 -3.44 2.31
CA GLN A 101 36.35 -4.17 3.27
C GLN A 101 35.06 -3.40 3.61
N ARG A 102 35.17 -2.10 3.92
CA ARG A 102 34.00 -1.24 4.22
C ARG A 102 32.99 -1.15 3.08
N GLN A 103 33.47 -1.19 1.84
CA GLN A 103 32.61 -1.11 0.65
C GLN A 103 31.82 -2.41 0.45
N LEU A 104 32.47 -3.54 0.72
CA LEU A 104 31.83 -4.86 0.71
C LEU A 104 30.80 -4.99 1.83
N GLU A 105 31.16 -4.62 3.06
CA GLU A 105 30.27 -4.62 4.23
C GLU A 105 29.03 -3.76 3.96
N ALA A 106 29.19 -2.54 3.45
CA ALA A 106 28.06 -1.67 3.15
C ALA A 106 27.10 -2.23 2.09
N ALA A 107 27.65 -2.90 1.05
CA ALA A 107 26.83 -3.52 0.01
C ALA A 107 26.06 -4.75 0.52
N LEU A 108 26.70 -5.57 1.36
CA LEU A 108 26.07 -6.74 2.00
C LEU A 108 25.01 -6.32 3.01
N ASP A 109 25.29 -5.31 3.84
CA ASP A 109 24.33 -4.76 4.79
C ASP A 109 23.09 -4.21 4.08
N TYR A 110 23.29 -3.45 3.00
CA TYR A 110 22.19 -2.95 2.19
C TYR A 110 21.38 -4.10 1.57
N HIS A 111 22.05 -5.11 1.01
CA HIS A 111 21.37 -6.27 0.44
C HIS A 111 20.54 -7.04 1.48
N GLN A 112 21.11 -7.26 2.67
CA GLN A 112 20.42 -7.94 3.77
C GLN A 112 19.17 -7.17 4.20
N ARG A 113 19.25 -5.85 4.35
CA ARG A 113 18.08 -5.01 4.67
C ARG A 113 16.96 -5.13 3.64
N VAL A 114 17.31 -5.14 2.35
CA VAL A 114 16.32 -5.30 1.28
C VAL A 114 15.66 -6.68 1.30
N LEU A 115 16.42 -7.74 1.59
CA LEU A 115 15.87 -9.09 1.75
C LEU A 115 14.93 -9.19 2.96
N ASP A 116 15.26 -8.52 4.06
CA ASP A 116 14.43 -8.51 5.25
C ASP A 116 13.13 -7.72 5.03
N GLU A 117 13.18 -6.59 4.33
CA GLU A 117 11.98 -5.85 3.88
C GLU A 117 11.10 -6.71 2.97
N LEU A 118 11.69 -7.43 1.99
CA LEU A 118 10.93 -8.31 1.11
C LEU A 118 10.26 -9.46 1.86
N ARG A 119 10.97 -10.09 2.82
CA ARG A 119 10.40 -11.15 3.66
C ARG A 119 9.21 -10.64 4.45
N GLN A 120 9.34 -9.45 5.04
CA GLN A 120 8.24 -8.82 5.77
C GLN A 120 7.02 -8.54 4.86
N SER A 121 7.24 -8.03 3.64
CA SER A 121 6.14 -7.81 2.67
C SER A 121 5.48 -9.11 2.22
N LEU A 122 6.26 -10.16 1.96
CA LEU A 122 5.72 -11.45 1.54
C LEU A 122 4.94 -12.16 2.66
N ASP A 123 5.44 -12.10 3.89
CA ASP A 123 4.71 -12.62 5.06
C ASP A 123 3.40 -11.86 5.32
N ALA A 124 3.33 -10.60 4.92
CA ALA A 124 2.13 -9.78 5.05
C ALA A 124 1.09 -10.06 3.95
N VAL A 125 1.53 -10.60 2.81
CA VAL A 125 0.67 -11.06 1.71
C VAL A 125 0.16 -12.48 1.98
N ASP A 126 1.04 -13.36 2.47
CA ASP A 126 0.74 -14.75 2.76
C ASP A 126 1.19 -15.11 4.20
N PRO A 127 0.30 -14.93 5.19
CA PRO A 127 0.61 -15.21 6.58
C PRO A 127 0.87 -16.69 6.88
N HIS A 128 0.36 -17.60 6.04
CA HIS A 128 0.50 -19.04 6.24
C HIS A 128 1.93 -19.52 5.94
N ARG A 129 2.69 -18.75 5.16
CA ARG A 129 4.10 -18.98 4.86
C ARG A 129 5.02 -19.12 6.08
N ARG A 130 4.66 -18.52 7.22
CA ARG A 130 5.50 -18.56 8.44
C ARG A 130 5.48 -19.93 9.14
N GLY A 131 4.47 -20.77 8.89
CA GLY A 131 4.31 -22.06 9.57
C GLY A 131 5.11 -23.22 8.99
N GLU A 132 5.75 -23.04 7.84
CA GLU A 132 6.45 -24.11 7.10
C GLU A 132 7.98 -24.08 7.27
N ARG A 133 8.51 -23.34 8.25
CA ARG A 133 9.95 -23.24 8.53
C ARG A 133 10.35 -23.86 9.86
#